data_AF-A0A8T5N3H6-F1
#
_entry.id   AF-A0A8T5N3H6-F1
#
_cell.length_a   1.000
_cell.length_b   1.000
_cell.length_c   1.000
_cell.angle_alpha   90.00
_cell.angle_beta   90.00
_cell.angle_gamma   90.00
#
_symmetry.space_group_name_H-M   'P 1'
#
loop_
_entity.id
_entity.type
_entity.pdbx_description
1 polymer ?
#
loop_
_entity_poly.entity_id
_entity_poly.type
_entity_poly.pdbx_seq_one_letter_code
_entity_poly.pdbx_strand_id
1 'polypeptide(L)'
;SLVEFAKQKKIDTIYGSNMKASVKEFDKIVMPEDKEELINLMKTKGIWEDFASINFMKFQSGVVKGNVDEDIKKFVDVVKGWRVSVSKKKSGGEVEGE
;
A
#
# COMPACT_ATOMS: atom_id res chain seq x y z
N SER A 1 -15.38 0.44 12.82
CA SER A 1 -14.08 -0.29 12.76
C SER A 1 -12.95 0.56 13.37
N LEU A 2 -11.80 -0.03 13.75
CA LEU A 2 -10.65 0.74 14.29
C LEU A 2 -10.12 1.79 13.29
N VAL A 3 -10.22 1.48 11.99
CA VAL A 3 -9.88 2.38 10.89
C VAL A 3 -10.83 3.58 10.82
N GLU A 4 -12.14 3.38 10.97
CA GLU A 4 -13.11 4.49 11.05
C GLU A 4 -12.84 5.41 12.25
N PHE A 5 -12.53 4.83 13.41
CA PHE A 5 -12.18 5.61 14.60
C PHE A 5 -10.93 6.47 14.36
N ALA A 6 -9.88 5.87 13.80
CA ALA A 6 -8.64 6.57 13.44
C ALA A 6 -8.90 7.73 12.46
N LYS A 7 -9.73 7.51 11.43
CA LYS A 7 -10.14 8.54 10.47
C LYS A 7 -10.94 9.67 11.10
N GLN A 8 -11.96 9.36 11.90
CA GLN A 8 -12.81 10.37 12.57
C GLN A 8 -12.00 11.27 13.50
N LYS A 9 -11.03 10.69 14.20
CA LYS A 9 -10.17 11.42 15.13
C LYS A 9 -8.92 12.00 14.48
N LYS A 10 -8.68 11.75 13.19
CA LYS A 10 -7.47 12.12 12.45
C LYS A 10 -6.18 11.71 13.16
N ILE A 11 -6.18 10.51 13.76
CA ILE A 11 -5.04 9.94 14.48
C ILE A 11 -4.48 8.74 13.70
N ASP A 12 -3.15 8.63 13.68
CA ASP A 12 -2.42 7.54 13.04
C ASP A 12 -2.05 6.41 14.01
N THR A 13 -2.05 6.69 15.32
CA THR A 13 -1.60 5.78 16.36
C THR A 13 -2.56 5.79 17.53
N ILE A 14 -2.99 4.60 17.93
CA ILE A 14 -3.89 4.35 19.05
C ILE A 14 -3.10 3.60 20.12
N TYR A 15 -3.04 4.15 21.33
CA TYR A 15 -2.34 3.54 22.46
C TYR A 15 -3.35 2.81 23.36
N GLY A 16 -3.11 1.51 23.57
CA GLY A 16 -3.74 0.72 24.62
C GLY A 16 -2.79 0.53 25.80
N SER A 17 -3.22 -0.27 26.79
CA SER A 17 -2.48 -0.45 28.05
C SER A 17 -1.05 -0.97 27.84
N ASN A 18 -0.87 -1.96 26.98
CA ASN A 18 0.44 -2.59 26.70
C ASN A 18 0.85 -2.58 25.22
N MET A 19 -0.06 -2.14 24.34
CA MET A 19 0.12 -2.21 22.89
C MET A 19 -0.16 -0.86 22.25
N LYS A 20 0.46 -0.61 21.11
CA LYS A 20 0.09 0.48 20.21
C LYS A 20 -0.35 -0.09 18.87
N ALA A 21 -1.44 0.43 18.32
CA ALA A 21 -1.92 0.14 16.98
C ALA A 21 -1.64 1.35 16.10
N SER A 22 -0.86 1.17 15.04
CA SER A 22 -0.62 2.20 14.03
C SER A 22 -1.46 1.89 12.80
N VAL A 23 -2.26 2.86 12.38
CA VAL A 23 -3.10 2.81 11.19
C VAL A 23 -2.40 3.66 10.12
N LYS A 24 -1.96 3.02 9.03
CA LYS A 24 -1.38 3.72 7.88
C LYS A 24 -2.26 3.54 6.65
N GLU A 25 -2.52 4.66 5.98
CA GLU A 25 -3.12 4.69 4.65
C GLU A 25 -2.05 4.33 3.61
N PHE A 26 -2.40 3.55 2.61
CA PHE A 26 -1.53 3.22 1.49
C PHE A 26 -2.34 3.03 0.21
N ASP A 27 -1.71 3.30 -0.93
CA ASP A 27 -2.33 3.07 -2.23
C ASP A 27 -2.24 1.59 -2.59
N LYS A 28 -3.41 0.99 -2.75
CA LYS A 28 -3.59 -0.39 -3.17
C LYS A 28 -4.02 -0.40 -4.63
N ILE A 29 -3.40 -1.27 -5.42
CA ILE A 29 -3.85 -1.51 -6.78
C ILE A 29 -4.80 -2.68 -6.80
N VAL A 30 -5.93 -2.48 -7.47
CA VAL A 30 -6.88 -3.52 -7.82
C VAL A 30 -6.70 -3.83 -9.29
N MET A 31 -6.46 -5.11 -9.56
CA MET A 31 -6.34 -5.62 -10.93
C MET A 31 -7.74 -5.77 -11.53
N PRO A 32 -7.88 -5.57 -12.85
CA PRO A 32 -9.13 -5.83 -13.53
C PRO A 32 -9.48 -7.33 -13.43
N GLU A 33 -10.78 -7.65 -13.49
CA GLU A 33 -11.24 -9.03 -13.50
C GLU A 33 -10.72 -9.76 -14.75
N ASP A 34 -10.81 -9.09 -15.90
CA ASP A 34 -10.17 -9.54 -17.13
C ASP A 34 -8.73 -9.00 -17.22
N LYS A 35 -7.77 -9.91 -17.17
CA LYS A 35 -6.34 -9.60 -17.21
C LYS A 35 -5.75 -9.76 -18.59
N GLU A 36 -6.43 -10.39 -19.55
CA GLU A 36 -5.83 -10.74 -20.84
C GLU A 36 -5.44 -9.51 -21.65
N GLU A 37 -6.31 -8.50 -21.70
CA GLU A 37 -6.03 -7.24 -22.39
C GLU A 37 -4.83 -6.49 -21.78
N LEU A 38 -4.78 -6.41 -20.45
CA LEU A 38 -3.67 -5.79 -19.73
C LEU A 38 -2.36 -6.54 -19.97
N ILE A 39 -2.38 -7.87 -19.93
CA ILE A 39 -1.21 -8.71 -20.18
C ILE A 39 -0.71 -8.50 -21.61
N ASN A 40 -1.61 -8.49 -22.60
CA ASN A 40 -1.26 -8.26 -24.00
C ASN A 40 -0.66 -6.86 -24.19
N LEU A 41 -1.25 -5.82 -23.59
CA LEU A 41 -0.70 -4.46 -23.64
C LEU A 41 0.70 -4.39 -23.02
N MET A 42 0.91 -5.03 -21.87
CA MET A 42 2.22 -5.09 -21.22
C MET A 42 3.26 -5.86 -22.04
N LYS A 43 2.85 -6.93 -22.74
CA LYS A 43 3.70 -7.68 -23.67
C LYS A 43 4.08 -6.86 -24.89
N THR A 44 3.12 -6.16 -25.49
CA THR A 44 3.37 -5.25 -26.62
C THR A 44 4.34 -4.13 -26.23
N LYS A 45 4.25 -3.61 -25.01
CA LYS A 45 5.18 -2.59 -24.48
C LYS A 45 6.50 -3.18 -23.96
N GLY A 46 6.69 -4.50 -23.99
CA GLY A 46 7.92 -5.17 -23.58
C GLY A 46 8.19 -5.18 -22.07
N ILE A 47 7.28 -4.65 -21.25
CA ILE A 47 7.46 -4.57 -19.77
C ILE A 47 6.89 -5.77 -19.03
N TRP A 48 6.22 -6.69 -19.74
CA TRP A 48 5.61 -7.87 -19.14
C TRP A 48 6.64 -8.68 -18.34
N GLU A 49 7.82 -8.95 -18.90
CA GLU A 49 8.86 -9.75 -18.24
C GLU A 49 9.33 -9.14 -16.90
N ASP A 50 9.33 -7.82 -16.78
CA ASP A 50 9.73 -7.12 -15.54
C ASP A 50 8.67 -7.23 -14.42
N PHE A 51 7.41 -7.47 -14.79
CA PHE A 51 6.25 -7.38 -13.89
C PHE A 51 5.42 -8.66 -13.76
N ALA A 52 5.56 -9.64 -14.67
CA ALA A 52 4.64 -10.77 -14.87
C ALA A 52 4.52 -11.78 -13.73
N SER A 53 5.60 -12.04 -12.98
CA SER A 53 5.55 -13.12 -11.98
C SER A 53 6.43 -12.92 -10.75
N ILE A 54 7.54 -12.20 -10.85
CA ILE A 54 8.48 -12.09 -9.72
C ILE A 54 8.21 -10.84 -8.87
N ASN A 55 7.42 -9.87 -9.37
CA ASN A 55 7.41 -8.57 -8.72
C ASN A 55 6.12 -7.76 -8.86
N PHE A 56 4.99 -8.36 -8.47
CA PHE A 56 3.74 -7.64 -8.25
C PHE A 56 3.93 -6.39 -7.36
N MET A 57 4.85 -6.44 -6.40
CA MET A 57 5.21 -5.28 -5.58
C MET A 57 5.91 -4.17 -6.38
N LYS A 58 6.81 -4.51 -7.32
CA LYS A 58 7.41 -3.52 -8.24
C LYS A 58 6.36 -2.94 -9.16
N PHE A 59 5.46 -3.76 -9.72
CA PHE A 59 4.35 -3.26 -10.54
C PHE A 59 3.51 -2.27 -9.73
N GLN A 60 3.16 -2.65 -8.50
CA GLN A 60 2.41 -1.78 -7.60
C GLN A 60 3.13 -0.46 -7.34
N SER A 61 4.41 -0.53 -7.00
CA SER A 61 5.21 0.66 -6.78
C SER A 61 5.38 1.50 -8.05
N GLY A 62 5.46 0.86 -9.22
CA GLY A 62 5.62 1.50 -10.51
C GLY A 62 4.39 2.33 -10.86
N VAL A 63 3.19 1.75 -10.74
CA VAL A 63 1.92 2.45 -11.01
C VAL A 63 1.72 3.62 -10.05
N VAL A 64 1.98 3.40 -8.75
CA VAL A 64 1.85 4.46 -7.73
C VAL A 64 2.86 5.59 -7.98
N LYS A 65 4.09 5.26 -8.37
CA LYS A 65 5.15 6.25 -8.65
C LYS A 65 5.08 6.88 -10.05
N GLY A 66 4.19 6.39 -10.92
CA GLY A 66 4.07 6.89 -12.30
C GLY A 66 5.15 6.39 -13.27
N ASN A 67 5.83 5.30 -12.94
CA ASN A 67 6.84 4.66 -13.80
C ASN A 67 6.24 3.71 -14.85
N VAL A 68 4.92 3.78 -15.06
CA VAL A 68 4.18 2.94 -16.00
C VAL A 68 3.32 3.85 -16.84
N ASP A 69 3.17 3.48 -18.09
CA ASP A 69 2.47 4.25 -19.11
C ASP A 69 1.00 4.49 -18.72
N GLU A 70 0.43 5.62 -19.16
CA GLU A 70 -0.95 6.01 -18.83
C GLU A 70 -1.97 4.98 -19.31
N ASP A 71 -1.70 4.34 -20.46
CA ASP A 71 -2.57 3.29 -20.99
C ASP A 71 -2.72 2.13 -20.01
N ILE A 72 -1.63 1.72 -19.37
CA ILE A 72 -1.62 0.63 -18.39
C ILE A 72 -2.33 1.07 -17.11
N LYS A 73 -2.17 2.35 -16.74
CA LYS A 73 -2.84 2.96 -15.60
C LYS A 73 -4.38 2.95 -15.73
N LYS A 74 -4.92 3.02 -16.95
CA LYS A 74 -6.38 2.97 -17.20
C LYS A 74 -7.00 1.60 -16.94
N PHE A 75 -6.21 0.53 -16.95
CA PHE A 75 -6.68 -0.83 -16.70
C PHE A 75 -6.68 -1.21 -15.22
N VAL A 76 -6.07 -0.40 -14.36
CA VAL A 76 -5.88 -0.73 -12.94
C VAL A 76 -6.47 0.35 -12.06
N ASP A 77 -7.22 -0.05 -11.04
CA ASP A 77 -7.79 0.90 -10.10
C ASP A 77 -6.84 1.12 -8.93
N VAL A 78 -6.55 2.39 -8.65
CA VAL A 78 -5.81 2.79 -7.45
C VAL A 78 -6.81 3.16 -6.37
N VAL A 79 -6.97 2.27 -5.39
CA VAL A 79 -7.87 2.46 -4.26
C VAL A 79 -7.08 2.67 -2.97
N LYS A 80 -7.65 3.43 -2.04
CA LYS A 80 -7.05 3.59 -0.72
C LYS A 80 -7.24 2.34 0.13
N GLY A 81 -6.15 1.79 0.64
CA GLY A 81 -6.12 0.71 1.62
C GLY A 81 -5.68 1.21 3.00
N TRP A 82 -5.99 0.43 4.03
CA TRP A 82 -5.55 0.72 5.40
C TRP A 82 -4.84 -0.51 5.97
N ARG A 83 -3.64 -0.28 6.50
CA ARG A 83 -2.87 -1.28 7.22
C ARG A 83 -2.89 -0.95 8.70
N VAL A 84 -3.34 -1.89 9.51
CA VAL A 84 -3.24 -1.80 10.97
C VAL A 84 -2.06 -2.65 11.41
N SER A 85 -1.08 -2.04 12.05
CA SER A 85 0.07 -2.71 12.63
C SER A 85 0.00 -2.58 14.14
N VAL A 86 -0.04 -3.70 14.85
CA VAL A 86 -0.03 -3.71 16.32
C VAL A 86 1.35 -4.08 16.81
N SER A 87 1.88 -3.33 17.77
CA SER A 87 3.19 -3.57 18.37
C SER A 87 3.16 -3.34 19.88
N LYS A 88 4.09 -3.96 20.63
CA LYS A 88 4.24 -3.68 22.06
C LYS A 88 4.64 -2.21 22.24
N LYS A 89 4.08 -1.58 23.28
CA LYS A 89 4.55 -0.26 23.71
C LYS A 89 6.00 -0.43 24.22
N LYS A 90 6.92 0.42 23.78
CA LYS A 90 8.24 0.48 24.44
C LYS A 90 8.01 0.94 25.88
N SER A 91 8.32 0.07 26.83
CA SER A 91 8.39 0.40 28.25
C SER A 91 9.69 1.17 28.48
N GLY A 92 9.59 2.48 28.74
CA GLY A 92 10.71 3.35 29.12
C GLY A 92 11.65 3.71 27.96
N GLY A 93 11.66 4.98 27.56
CA GLY A 93 12.89 5.61 27.12
C GLY A 93 13.55 6.15 28.37
N GLU A 94 14.75 5.66 28.71
CA GLU A 94 15.68 6.46 29.48
C GLU A 94 15.86 7.78 28.72
N VAL A 95 15.54 8.88 29.38
CA VAL A 95 16.04 10.20 29.02
C VAL A 95 17.55 10.14 29.28
N GLU A 96 18.35 9.94 28.23
CA GLU A 96 19.75 10.37 28.26
C GLU A 96 19.71 11.89 28.29
N GLY A 97 20.11 12.44 29.44
CA GLY A 97 20.28 13.87 29.63
C GLY A 97 21.56 14.37 28.97
N GLU A 98 21.49 15.60 28.49
CA GLU A 98 22.61 16.56 28.47
C GLU A 98 22.10 17.87 29.08
#